data_AF-A0A2M6UYF4-F1
#
_entry.id   AF-A0A2M6UYF4-F1
#
_cell.length_a   1.000
_cell.length_b   1.000
_cell.length_c   1.000
_cell.angle_alpha   90.00
_cell.angle_beta   90.00
_cell.angle_gamma   90.00
#
_symmetry.space_group_name_H-M   'P 1'
#
loop_
_entity.id
_entity.type
_entity.pdbx_description
1 polymer ?
#
loop_
_entity_poly.entity_id
_entity_poly.type
_entity_poly.pdbx_seq_one_letter_code
_entity_poly.pdbx_strand_id
1 'polypeptide(L)'
;MQKLYNNGEFDEPYVENSFSTNLKLISTDISNQAISSLIQEEIPYWNFVRLLILRSLRYALITGRLDPKESGLIDLACRSIGIERAGQCLRAHGVKILISNFSRILSEFEENSPKRPVIPDYLQKNLQFFTDHLNLSETEADLFSFCILIQSEPILSRSLELMGEMNCTHVPRVLANLLNLPVVEVEIAFLPKNKLHQFSLVKLNLNGVSDISTCFKLIHQDFGQQMCMRQESPLEIILHLMGE
;
A
#
# COMPACT_ATOMS: atom_id res chain seq x y z
N MET A 1 13.32 6.37 -6.44
CA MET A 1 13.89 5.02 -6.28
C MET A 1 14.78 4.66 -7.46
N GLN A 2 14.24 4.54 -8.70
CA GLN A 2 15.04 4.28 -9.91
C GLN A 2 16.24 5.24 -10.08
N LYS A 3 16.05 6.55 -9.87
CA LYS A 3 17.14 7.55 -9.97
C LYS A 3 18.24 7.38 -8.91
N LEU A 4 17.89 6.91 -7.72
CA LEU A 4 18.84 6.66 -6.62
C LEU A 4 19.58 5.31 -6.83
N TYR A 5 18.87 4.30 -7.33
CA TYR A 5 19.45 3.02 -7.76
C TYR A 5 20.40 3.17 -8.96
N ASN A 6 19.99 3.92 -9.98
CA ASN A 6 20.80 4.19 -11.18
C ASN A 6 22.09 4.98 -10.88
N ASN A 7 22.16 5.67 -9.74
CA ASN A 7 23.34 6.40 -9.30
C ASN A 7 24.36 5.50 -8.57
N GLY A 8 24.09 4.20 -8.40
CA GLY A 8 25.00 3.26 -7.75
C GLY A 8 25.18 3.48 -6.25
N GLU A 9 24.37 4.35 -5.63
CA GLU A 9 24.48 4.71 -4.20
C GLU A 9 24.16 3.55 -3.24
N PHE A 10 23.66 2.42 -3.75
CA PHE A 10 23.21 1.27 -2.97
C PHE A 10 23.85 -0.07 -3.38
N ASP A 11 24.85 -0.05 -4.26
CA ASP A 11 25.65 -1.22 -4.60
C ASP A 11 26.70 -1.48 -3.51
N GLU A 12 26.24 -1.92 -2.34
CA GLU A 12 27.15 -2.54 -1.36
C GLU A 12 27.82 -3.76 -2.00
N PRO A 13 29.16 -3.89 -1.92
CA PRO A 13 29.87 -5.02 -2.51
C PRO A 13 29.38 -6.34 -1.92
N TYR A 14 29.01 -7.28 -2.80
CA TYR A 14 28.60 -8.64 -2.44
C TYR A 14 29.79 -9.38 -1.81
N VAL A 15 29.68 -9.77 -0.54
CA VAL A 15 30.69 -10.61 0.15
C VAL A 15 30.09 -11.98 0.40
N GLU A 16 30.64 -13.00 -0.24
CA GLU A 16 30.08 -14.36 -0.39
C GLU A 16 29.87 -15.13 0.94
N ASN A 17 30.38 -14.64 2.07
CA ASN A 17 30.39 -15.37 3.34
C ASN A 17 29.36 -14.81 4.35
N SER A 18 28.38 -15.66 4.72
CA SER A 18 27.55 -15.60 5.95
C SER A 18 26.33 -14.67 6.00
N PHE A 19 25.61 -14.44 4.90
CA PHE A 19 24.31 -13.76 5.02
C PHE A 19 23.25 -14.68 5.63
N SER A 20 22.70 -14.25 6.77
CA SER A 20 21.59 -14.91 7.45
C SER A 20 20.43 -15.15 6.47
N THR A 21 19.96 -16.39 6.37
CA THR A 21 18.71 -16.74 5.70
C THR A 21 17.48 -16.30 6.48
N ASN A 22 17.67 -15.82 7.71
CA ASN A 22 16.59 -15.51 8.64
C ASN A 22 16.45 -13.99 8.77
N LEU A 23 15.63 -13.43 7.89
CA LEU A 23 15.27 -12.01 7.91
C LEU A 23 14.36 -11.74 9.11
N LYS A 24 14.44 -10.54 9.67
CA LYS A 24 13.59 -10.12 10.78
C LYS A 24 13.05 -8.73 10.51
N LEU A 25 11.86 -8.50 11.06
CA LEU A 25 11.30 -7.17 11.16
C LEU A 25 11.94 -6.49 12.38
N ILE A 26 12.82 -5.53 12.13
CA ILE A 26 13.43 -4.72 13.19
C ILE A 26 12.39 -3.67 13.58
N SER A 27 11.83 -3.80 14.77
CA SER A 27 10.78 -2.91 15.28
C SER A 27 11.32 -1.58 15.83
N THR A 28 12.61 -1.52 16.16
CA THR A 28 13.23 -0.42 16.92
C THR A 28 13.83 0.70 16.07
N ASP A 29 14.15 0.44 14.81
CA ASP A 29 14.78 1.43 13.92
C ASP A 29 13.80 1.84 12.84
N ILE A 30 12.74 2.54 13.26
CA ILE A 30 12.03 3.38 12.31
C ILE A 30 12.96 4.55 12.06
N SER A 31 13.51 4.69 10.86
CA SER A 31 14.27 5.89 10.56
C SER A 31 13.31 7.07 10.81
N ASN A 32 13.67 8.01 11.69
CA ASN A 32 12.83 9.18 11.98
C ASN A 32 12.37 9.88 10.68
N GLN A 33 13.17 9.74 9.62
CA GLN A 33 12.88 10.18 8.26
C GLN A 33 11.64 9.51 7.62
N ALA A 34 11.44 8.20 7.78
CA ALA A 34 10.27 7.50 7.24
C ALA A 34 8.96 7.97 7.92
N ILE A 35 8.96 8.07 9.26
CA ILE A 35 7.79 8.58 10.01
C ILE A 35 7.49 10.03 9.64
N SER A 36 8.50 10.89 9.58
CA SER A 36 8.32 12.32 9.26
C SER A 36 7.75 12.59 7.86
N SER A 37 7.70 11.56 7.01
CA SER A 37 7.12 11.65 5.67
C SER A 37 5.69 11.10 5.58
N LEU A 38 5.16 10.54 6.66
CA LEU A 38 3.80 10.01 6.73
C LEU A 38 2.77 11.13 6.87
N ILE A 39 1.55 10.85 6.44
CA ILE A 39 0.40 11.76 6.65
C ILE A 39 0.12 11.96 8.16
N GLN A 40 0.31 10.92 8.97
CA GLN A 40 0.18 10.96 10.43
C GLN A 40 1.37 10.27 11.08
N GLU A 41 2.09 10.99 11.95
CA GLU A 41 3.33 10.53 12.59
C GLU A 41 3.08 9.63 13.81
N GLU A 42 2.12 8.71 13.73
CA GLU A 42 1.75 7.83 14.83
C GLU A 42 2.08 6.36 14.55
N ILE A 43 2.56 5.67 15.59
CA ILE A 43 2.97 4.25 15.51
C ILE A 43 1.84 3.33 15.01
N PRO A 44 0.57 3.45 15.47
CA PRO A 44 -0.51 2.59 14.96
C PRO A 44 -0.76 2.77 13.46
N TYR A 45 -0.75 4.00 12.96
CA TYR A 45 -0.91 4.29 11.53
C TYR A 45 0.28 3.75 10.73
N TRP A 46 1.50 4.00 11.20
CA TRP A 46 2.69 3.44 10.56
C TRP A 46 2.65 1.92 10.48
N ASN A 47 2.26 1.23 11.56
CA ASN A 47 2.14 -0.22 11.57
C ASN A 47 1.13 -0.73 10.54
N PHE A 48 0.02 0.00 10.32
CA PHE A 48 -0.93 -0.33 9.26
C PHE A 48 -0.33 -0.14 7.87
N VAL A 49 0.34 0.98 7.59
CA VAL A 49 1.04 1.22 6.31
C VAL A 49 2.10 0.13 6.08
N ARG A 50 2.88 -0.21 7.12
CA ARG A 50 3.88 -1.29 7.09
C ARG A 50 3.27 -2.64 6.75
N LEU A 51 2.09 -2.94 7.33
CA LEU A 51 1.35 -4.17 7.03
C LEU A 51 0.93 -4.23 5.55
N LEU A 52 0.42 -3.13 5.00
CA LEU A 52 0.06 -3.04 3.58
C LEU A 52 1.26 -3.26 2.66
N ILE A 53 2.41 -2.67 2.99
CA ILE A 53 3.66 -2.86 2.24
C ILE A 53 4.15 -4.32 2.35
N LEU A 54 4.08 -4.95 3.52
CA LEU A 54 4.43 -6.36 3.69
C LEU A 54 3.56 -7.27 2.83
N ARG A 55 2.24 -7.02 2.81
CA ARG A 55 1.28 -7.75 1.96
C ARG A 55 1.58 -7.56 0.48
N SER A 56 1.87 -6.33 0.04
CA SER A 56 2.19 -6.05 -1.37
C SER A 56 3.48 -6.72 -1.81
N LEU A 57 4.54 -6.63 -1.02
CA LEU A 57 5.83 -7.29 -1.28
C LEU A 57 5.66 -8.81 -1.36
N ARG A 58 4.95 -9.41 -0.40
CA ARG A 58 4.64 -10.85 -0.43
C ARG A 58 3.87 -11.23 -1.69
N TYR A 59 2.84 -10.47 -2.05
CA TYR A 59 2.07 -10.71 -3.28
C TYR A 59 2.97 -10.65 -4.51
N ALA A 60 3.80 -9.62 -4.63
CA ALA A 60 4.71 -9.43 -5.76
C ALA A 60 5.73 -10.58 -5.88
N LEU A 61 6.25 -11.07 -4.75
CA LEU A 61 7.14 -12.23 -4.71
C LEU A 61 6.44 -13.52 -5.15
N ILE A 62 5.25 -13.81 -4.60
CA ILE A 62 4.50 -15.04 -4.91
C ILE A 62 4.05 -15.07 -6.36
N THR A 63 3.67 -13.93 -6.91
CA THR A 63 3.23 -13.82 -8.31
C THR A 63 4.39 -13.71 -9.30
N GLY A 64 5.64 -13.78 -8.83
CA GLY A 64 6.84 -13.78 -9.67
C GLY A 64 7.08 -12.46 -10.38
N ARG A 65 6.58 -11.35 -9.82
CA ARG A 65 6.64 -10.02 -10.44
C ARG A 65 7.86 -9.21 -10.06
N LEU A 66 8.53 -9.61 -8.99
CA LEU A 66 9.82 -9.05 -8.62
C LEU A 66 10.92 -9.80 -9.35
N ASP A 67 11.62 -9.11 -10.26
CA ASP A 67 12.82 -9.65 -10.90
C ASP A 67 13.96 -9.71 -9.87
N PRO A 68 14.62 -10.85 -9.65
CA PRO A 68 15.81 -10.93 -8.80
C PRO A 68 16.92 -9.91 -9.15
N LYS A 69 16.98 -9.45 -10.40
CA LYS A 69 17.89 -8.37 -10.84
C LYS A 69 17.57 -7.02 -10.20
N GLU A 70 16.33 -6.81 -9.75
CA GLU A 70 15.88 -5.63 -9.02
C GLU A 70 16.12 -5.73 -7.50
N SER A 71 17.00 -6.64 -7.07
CA SER A 71 17.35 -6.85 -5.66
C SER A 71 17.68 -5.57 -4.88
N GLY A 72 18.25 -4.53 -5.51
CA GLY A 72 18.46 -3.24 -4.84
C GLY A 72 17.19 -2.44 -4.57
N LEU A 73 16.20 -2.47 -5.47
CA LEU A 73 14.89 -1.84 -5.23
C LEU A 73 14.14 -2.56 -4.11
N ILE A 74 14.22 -3.89 -4.10
CA ILE A 74 13.66 -4.73 -3.03
C ILE A 74 14.34 -4.38 -1.70
N ASP A 75 15.67 -4.30 -1.67
CA ASP A 75 16.39 -3.94 -0.43
C ASP A 75 15.98 -2.57 0.10
N LEU A 76 15.83 -1.58 -0.79
CA LEU A 76 15.46 -0.23 -0.39
C LEU A 76 14.03 -0.14 0.16
N ALA A 77 13.07 -0.83 -0.48
CA ALA A 77 11.70 -0.91 0.04
C ALA A 77 11.58 -1.76 1.31
N CYS A 78 12.42 -2.78 1.47
CA CYS A 78 12.47 -3.56 2.70
C CYS A 78 13.07 -2.75 3.86
N ARG A 79 14.16 -2.00 3.60
CA ARG A 79 14.79 -1.13 4.60
C ARG A 79 13.83 -0.04 5.08
N SER A 80 13.01 0.54 4.20
CA SER A 80 12.02 1.55 4.59
C SER A 80 10.96 1.04 5.57
N ILE A 81 10.72 -0.28 5.58
CA ILE A 81 9.85 -0.96 6.53
C ILE A 81 10.62 -1.76 7.58
N GLY A 82 11.91 -1.48 7.81
CA GLY A 82 12.73 -2.11 8.85
C GLY A 82 13.04 -3.59 8.62
N ILE A 83 13.13 -4.03 7.36
CA ILE A 83 13.70 -5.33 6.97
C ILE A 83 15.01 -5.06 6.25
N GLU A 84 16.13 -5.39 6.91
CA GLU A 84 17.45 -5.23 6.31
C GLU A 84 17.84 -6.43 5.45
N ARG A 85 18.69 -6.19 4.45
CA ARG A 85 19.38 -7.23 3.65
C ARG A 85 18.46 -8.16 2.86
N ALA A 86 17.22 -7.77 2.60
CA ALA A 86 16.28 -8.55 1.80
C ALA A 86 16.79 -8.78 0.36
N GLY A 87 17.39 -7.76 -0.25
CA GLY A 87 17.98 -7.88 -1.59
C GLY A 87 19.19 -8.81 -1.62
N GLN A 88 20.02 -8.77 -0.57
CA GLN A 88 21.15 -9.68 -0.40
C GLN A 88 20.68 -11.12 -0.22
N CYS A 89 19.65 -11.34 0.61
CA CYS A 89 19.02 -12.66 0.79
C CYS A 89 18.45 -13.19 -0.54
N LEU A 90 17.82 -12.33 -1.34
CA LEU A 90 17.30 -12.73 -2.65
C LEU A 90 18.40 -13.22 -3.58
N ARG A 91 19.52 -12.50 -3.64
CA ARG A 91 20.66 -12.85 -4.50
C ARG A 91 21.35 -14.15 -4.05
N ALA A 92 21.57 -14.30 -2.74
CA ALA A 92 22.31 -15.43 -2.19
C ALA A 92 21.50 -16.73 -2.13
N HIS A 93 20.20 -16.64 -1.79
CA HIS A 93 19.38 -17.80 -1.41
C HIS A 93 18.16 -18.01 -2.31
N GLY A 94 17.87 -17.06 -3.21
CA GLY A 94 16.77 -17.12 -4.16
C GLY A 94 15.40 -16.79 -3.59
N VAL A 95 14.43 -16.65 -4.49
CA VAL A 95 13.07 -16.16 -4.19
C VAL A 95 12.30 -17.04 -3.20
N LYS A 96 12.53 -18.36 -3.20
CA LYS A 96 11.82 -19.30 -2.31
C LYS A 96 12.10 -19.03 -0.83
N ILE A 97 13.37 -18.78 -0.50
CA ILE A 97 13.78 -18.44 0.87
C ILE A 97 13.20 -17.08 1.26
N LEU A 98 13.19 -16.12 0.33
CA LEU A 98 12.62 -14.80 0.58
C LEU A 98 11.10 -14.89 0.85
N ILE A 99 10.34 -15.63 0.03
CA ILE A 99 8.90 -15.87 0.24
C ILE A 99 8.63 -16.49 1.61
N SER A 100 9.43 -17.48 2.03
CA SER A 100 9.29 -18.11 3.34
C SER A 100 9.50 -17.10 4.48
N ASN A 101 10.54 -16.27 4.40
CA ASN A 101 10.79 -15.21 5.36
C ASN A 101 9.65 -14.19 5.43
N PHE A 102 9.21 -13.69 4.27
CA PHE A 102 8.10 -12.73 4.19
C PHE A 102 6.79 -13.31 4.72
N SER A 103 6.52 -14.58 4.44
CA SER A 103 5.31 -15.25 4.96
C SER A 103 5.38 -15.35 6.49
N ARG A 104 6.51 -15.74 7.05
CA ARG A 104 6.71 -15.80 8.51
C ARG A 104 6.59 -14.42 9.16
N ILE A 105 7.32 -13.43 8.64
CA ILE A 105 7.30 -12.06 9.15
C ILE A 105 5.88 -11.48 9.09
N LEU A 106 5.17 -11.66 7.97
CA LEU A 106 3.81 -11.18 7.81
C LEU A 106 2.88 -11.84 8.83
N SER A 107 2.95 -13.15 9.01
CA SER A 107 2.11 -13.86 10.00
C SER A 107 2.36 -13.36 11.43
N GLU A 108 3.63 -13.26 11.85
CA GLU A 108 4.01 -12.73 13.17
C GLU A 108 3.52 -11.28 13.36
N PHE A 109 3.57 -10.46 12.31
CA PHE A 109 3.13 -9.07 12.38
C PHE A 109 1.61 -8.92 12.38
N GLU A 110 0.88 -9.71 11.57
CA GLU A 110 -0.58 -9.71 11.49
C GLU A 110 -1.28 -10.21 12.75
N GLU A 111 -0.65 -11.13 13.48
CA GLU A 111 -1.14 -11.59 14.78
C GLU A 111 -1.19 -10.44 15.81
N ASN A 112 -0.20 -9.54 15.76
CA ASN A 112 -0.05 -8.41 16.67
C ASN A 112 -0.62 -7.09 16.12
N SER A 113 -1.20 -7.11 14.92
CA SER A 113 -1.73 -5.92 14.25
C SER A 113 -3.24 -5.78 14.44
N PRO A 114 -3.77 -4.54 14.40
CA PRO A 114 -5.20 -4.30 14.38
C PRO A 114 -5.85 -5.01 13.18
N LYS A 115 -7.03 -5.57 13.40
CA LYS A 115 -7.79 -6.31 12.35
C LYS A 115 -8.52 -5.39 11.38
N ARG A 116 -8.69 -4.12 11.75
CA ARG A 116 -9.29 -3.08 10.92
C ARG A 116 -8.23 -2.12 10.41
N PRO A 117 -8.46 -1.46 9.26
CA PRO A 117 -7.62 -0.38 8.80
C PRO A 117 -7.42 0.70 9.86
N VAL A 118 -6.17 1.11 10.06
CA VAL A 118 -5.86 2.32 10.85
C VAL A 118 -5.60 3.42 9.85
N ILE A 119 -6.42 4.45 9.87
CA ILE A 119 -6.35 5.59 8.95
C ILE A 119 -6.08 6.88 9.73
N PRO A 120 -5.51 7.91 9.10
CA PRO A 120 -5.26 9.19 9.77
C PRO A 120 -6.54 9.82 10.31
N ASP A 121 -6.46 10.54 11.42
CA ASP A 121 -7.60 11.14 12.13
C ASP A 121 -8.42 12.07 11.22
N TYR A 122 -7.73 12.88 10.41
CA TYR A 122 -8.38 13.77 9.44
C TYR A 122 -9.11 12.97 8.37
N LEU A 123 -8.48 11.90 7.86
CA LEU A 123 -9.10 11.00 6.90
C LEU A 123 -10.32 10.33 7.52
N GLN A 124 -10.23 9.85 8.76
CA GLN A 124 -11.35 9.22 9.46
C GLN A 124 -12.55 10.15 9.59
N LYS A 125 -12.33 11.39 10.05
CA LYS A 125 -13.40 12.40 10.20
C LYS A 125 -14.05 12.74 8.86
N ASN A 126 -13.24 12.96 7.83
CA ASN A 126 -13.74 13.29 6.50
C ASN A 126 -14.48 12.10 5.88
N LEU A 127 -13.94 10.88 6.00
CA LEU A 127 -14.54 9.66 5.48
C LEU A 127 -15.87 9.35 6.15
N GLN A 128 -15.99 9.58 7.47
CA GLN A 128 -17.23 9.35 8.22
C GLN A 128 -18.41 10.13 7.60
N PHE A 129 -18.17 11.37 7.18
CA PHE A 129 -19.19 12.16 6.49
C PHE A 129 -19.68 11.47 5.21
N PHE A 130 -18.79 11.01 4.34
CA PHE A 130 -19.19 10.32 3.11
C PHE A 130 -19.86 8.98 3.39
N THR A 131 -19.33 8.20 4.34
CA THR A 131 -19.88 6.92 4.75
C THR A 131 -21.33 7.06 5.22
N ASP A 132 -21.61 8.04 6.10
CA ASP A 132 -22.94 8.24 6.65
C ASP A 132 -23.93 8.80 5.61
N HIS A 133 -23.52 9.80 4.84
CA HIS A 133 -24.41 10.45 3.86
C HIS A 133 -24.71 9.59 2.64
N LEU A 134 -23.76 8.73 2.25
CA LEU A 134 -23.91 7.83 1.10
C LEU A 134 -24.32 6.42 1.50
N ASN A 135 -24.38 6.15 2.80
CA ASN A 135 -24.68 4.85 3.41
C ASN A 135 -23.77 3.75 2.84
N LEU A 136 -22.45 3.98 2.91
CA LEU A 136 -21.44 3.02 2.45
C LEU A 136 -21.40 1.82 3.41
N SER A 137 -21.27 0.62 2.85
CA SER A 137 -20.93 -0.57 3.64
C SER A 137 -19.51 -0.48 4.22
N GLU A 138 -19.20 -1.29 5.24
CA GLU A 138 -17.85 -1.35 5.84
C GLU A 138 -16.78 -1.65 4.76
N THR A 139 -17.05 -2.61 3.87
CA THR A 139 -16.17 -2.94 2.75
C THR A 139 -15.99 -1.78 1.76
N GLU A 140 -17.05 -1.03 1.45
CA GLU A 140 -16.93 0.14 0.57
C GLU A 140 -16.14 1.28 1.25
N ALA A 141 -16.34 1.52 2.54
CA ALA A 141 -15.60 2.52 3.31
C ALA A 141 -14.11 2.16 3.40
N ASP A 142 -13.78 0.89 3.66
CA ASP A 142 -12.40 0.39 3.71
C ASP A 142 -11.71 0.54 2.34
N LEU A 143 -12.37 0.11 1.26
CA LEU A 143 -11.85 0.27 -0.11
C LEU A 143 -11.66 1.75 -0.47
N PHE A 144 -12.62 2.61 -0.12
CA PHE A 144 -12.52 4.03 -0.42
C PHE A 144 -11.36 4.69 0.33
N SER A 145 -11.22 4.38 1.63
CA SER A 145 -10.11 4.86 2.44
C SER A 145 -8.76 4.41 1.87
N PHE A 146 -8.67 3.17 1.41
CA PHE A 146 -7.43 2.63 0.86
C PHE A 146 -7.07 3.28 -0.48
N CYS A 147 -8.04 3.49 -1.37
CA CYS A 147 -7.81 4.22 -2.62
C CYS A 147 -7.32 5.66 -2.35
N ILE A 148 -7.84 6.34 -1.33
CA ILE A 148 -7.34 7.65 -0.88
C ILE A 148 -5.89 7.54 -0.40
N LEU A 149 -5.58 6.54 0.44
CA LEU A 149 -4.24 6.34 0.98
C LEU A 149 -3.20 6.02 -0.10
N ILE A 150 -3.52 5.19 -1.10
CA ILE A 150 -2.60 4.92 -2.22
C ILE A 150 -2.20 6.22 -2.92
N GLN A 151 -3.16 7.14 -3.11
CA GLN A 151 -2.87 8.40 -3.79
C GLN A 151 -2.12 9.41 -2.91
N SER A 152 -2.34 9.36 -1.59
CA SER A 152 -1.94 10.43 -0.67
C SER A 152 -0.71 10.08 0.16
N GLU A 153 -0.40 8.79 0.35
CA GLU A 153 0.70 8.30 1.19
C GLU A 153 1.88 7.85 0.30
N PRO A 154 2.94 8.68 0.14
CA PRO A 154 3.98 8.42 -0.86
C PRO A 154 4.75 7.13 -0.63
N ILE A 155 4.98 6.72 0.63
CA ILE A 155 5.70 5.48 0.92
C ILE A 155 4.88 4.26 0.49
N LEU A 156 3.55 4.32 0.66
CA LEU A 156 2.65 3.26 0.24
C LEU A 156 2.59 3.19 -1.29
N SER A 157 2.35 4.32 -1.97
CA SER A 157 2.31 4.38 -3.44
C SER A 157 3.56 3.79 -4.07
N ARG A 158 4.75 4.23 -3.62
CA ARG A 158 6.04 3.75 -4.15
C ARG A 158 6.27 2.27 -3.89
N SER A 159 5.79 1.77 -2.75
CA SER A 159 5.92 0.34 -2.43
C SER A 159 4.98 -0.53 -3.27
N LEU A 160 3.85 0.01 -3.70
CA LEU A 160 2.92 -0.69 -4.59
C LEU A 160 3.41 -0.76 -6.04
N GLU A 161 4.28 0.16 -6.48
CA GLU A 161 4.96 0.07 -7.79
C GLU A 161 5.75 -1.24 -7.94
N LEU A 162 6.27 -1.79 -6.83
CA LEU A 162 6.99 -3.07 -6.82
C LEU A 162 6.10 -4.29 -7.15
N MET A 163 4.78 -4.11 -7.15
CA MET A 163 3.86 -5.14 -7.64
C MET A 163 3.86 -5.25 -9.16
N GLY A 164 4.43 -4.25 -9.85
CA GLY A 164 4.46 -4.14 -11.30
C GLY A 164 3.08 -4.13 -11.95
N GLU A 165 3.09 -4.09 -13.28
CA GLU A 165 1.85 -4.01 -14.05
C GLU A 165 0.99 -5.27 -13.89
N MET A 166 -0.31 -5.10 -13.68
CA MET A 166 -1.30 -6.17 -13.65
C MET A 166 -2.37 -5.98 -14.70
N ASN A 167 -2.96 -7.10 -15.11
CA ASN A 167 -4.25 -7.05 -15.77
C ASN A 167 -5.25 -6.41 -14.79
N CYS A 168 -5.85 -5.30 -15.21
CA CYS A 168 -6.70 -4.51 -14.34
C CYS A 168 -7.95 -5.26 -13.86
N THR A 169 -8.35 -6.33 -14.55
CA THR A 169 -9.44 -7.24 -14.10
C THR A 169 -9.11 -7.97 -12.81
N HIS A 170 -7.83 -8.09 -12.42
CA HIS A 170 -7.41 -8.73 -11.17
C HIS A 170 -7.38 -7.78 -9.96
N VAL A 171 -7.53 -6.47 -10.18
CA VAL A 171 -7.41 -5.45 -9.13
C VAL A 171 -8.33 -5.72 -7.93
N PRO A 172 -9.62 -6.09 -8.09
CA PRO A 172 -10.46 -6.44 -6.94
C PRO A 172 -9.86 -7.53 -6.04
N ARG A 173 -9.23 -8.56 -6.62
CA ARG A 173 -8.59 -9.66 -5.87
C ARG A 173 -7.32 -9.19 -5.18
N VAL A 174 -6.57 -8.31 -5.81
CA VAL A 174 -5.38 -7.69 -5.21
C VAL A 174 -5.78 -6.84 -4.01
N LEU A 175 -6.78 -5.97 -4.16
CA LEU A 175 -7.29 -5.13 -3.07
C LEU A 175 -7.82 -5.98 -1.90
N ALA A 176 -8.55 -7.05 -2.20
CA ALA A 176 -9.01 -8.01 -1.20
C ALA A 176 -7.85 -8.64 -0.42
N ASN A 177 -6.75 -9.01 -1.10
CA ASN A 177 -5.57 -9.54 -0.43
C ASN A 177 -4.84 -8.48 0.42
N LEU A 178 -4.65 -7.27 -0.10
CA LEU A 178 -3.96 -6.18 0.60
C LEU A 178 -4.72 -5.73 1.84
N LEU A 179 -6.05 -5.66 1.77
CA LEU A 179 -6.90 -5.25 2.89
C LEU A 179 -7.34 -6.41 3.78
N ASN A 180 -7.06 -7.66 3.37
CA ASN A 180 -7.56 -8.86 4.03
C ASN A 180 -9.11 -8.86 4.14
N LEU A 181 -9.76 -8.52 3.03
CA LEU A 181 -11.21 -8.49 2.87
C LEU A 181 -11.69 -9.69 2.05
N PRO A 182 -12.95 -10.13 2.21
CA PRO A 182 -13.53 -11.17 1.36
C PRO A 182 -13.57 -10.72 -0.11
N VAL A 183 -12.96 -11.50 -1.01
CA VAL A 183 -12.89 -11.19 -2.46
C VAL A 183 -14.27 -10.89 -3.05
N VAL A 184 -15.28 -11.68 -2.68
CA VAL A 184 -16.66 -11.52 -3.17
C VAL A 184 -17.23 -10.16 -2.77
N GLU A 185 -16.98 -9.69 -1.56
CA GLU A 185 -17.48 -8.39 -1.10
C GLU A 185 -16.77 -7.24 -1.83
N VAL A 186 -15.47 -7.37 -2.09
CA VAL A 186 -14.71 -6.38 -2.86
C VAL A 186 -15.19 -6.33 -4.31
N GLU A 187 -15.39 -7.49 -4.96
CA GLU A 187 -15.96 -7.56 -6.31
C GLU A 187 -17.37 -6.95 -6.36
N ILE A 188 -18.20 -7.21 -5.35
CA ILE A 188 -19.53 -6.60 -5.21
C ILE A 188 -19.41 -5.09 -5.07
N ALA A 189 -18.57 -4.56 -4.18
CA ALA A 189 -18.43 -3.13 -3.91
C ALA A 189 -18.15 -2.29 -5.17
N PHE A 190 -17.48 -2.87 -6.17
CA PHE A 190 -17.18 -2.21 -7.45
C PHE A 190 -18.21 -2.41 -8.56
N LEU A 191 -19.28 -3.19 -8.33
CA LEU A 191 -20.35 -3.33 -9.32
C LEU A 191 -21.04 -1.98 -9.60
N PRO A 192 -21.52 -1.74 -10.84
CA PRO A 192 -22.11 -0.45 -11.22
C PRO A 192 -23.30 0.02 -10.35
N LYS A 193 -23.98 -0.93 -9.68
CA LYS A 193 -25.13 -0.69 -8.81
C LYS A 193 -24.77 -0.27 -7.38
N ASN A 194 -23.51 -0.37 -6.98
CA ASN A 194 -23.05 -0.08 -5.62
C ASN A 194 -22.43 1.32 -5.50
N LYS A 195 -22.24 1.79 -4.27
CA LYS A 195 -22.14 3.22 -3.96
C LYS A 195 -20.85 3.84 -4.44
N LEU A 196 -19.75 3.10 -4.41
CA LEU A 196 -18.46 3.57 -4.94
C LEU A 196 -18.56 3.97 -6.42
N HIS A 197 -19.29 3.19 -7.21
CA HIS A 197 -19.53 3.47 -8.63
C HIS A 197 -20.67 4.47 -8.85
N GLN A 198 -21.82 4.29 -8.19
CA GLN A 198 -23.00 5.16 -8.34
C GLN A 198 -22.68 6.63 -8.06
N PHE A 199 -21.86 6.90 -7.04
CA PHE A 199 -21.45 8.25 -6.68
C PHE A 199 -20.10 8.66 -7.28
N SER A 200 -19.52 7.83 -8.14
CA SER A 200 -18.22 8.11 -8.78
C SER A 200 -17.08 8.41 -7.80
N LEU A 201 -17.16 7.89 -6.57
CA LEU A 201 -16.12 8.06 -5.55
C LEU A 201 -14.82 7.39 -5.98
N VAL A 202 -14.95 6.18 -6.55
CA VAL A 202 -13.85 5.40 -7.11
C VAL A 202 -14.31 4.80 -8.43
N LYS A 203 -13.56 5.07 -9.51
CA LYS A 203 -13.77 4.46 -10.81
C LYS A 203 -12.65 3.48 -11.08
N LEU A 204 -12.98 2.19 -11.22
CA LEU A 204 -12.03 1.19 -11.69
C LEU A 204 -11.92 1.23 -13.21
N ASN A 205 -10.70 1.32 -13.72
CA ASN A 205 -10.40 1.00 -15.10
C ASN A 205 -10.01 -0.48 -15.19
N LEU A 206 -10.97 -1.35 -15.47
CA LEU A 206 -10.74 -2.80 -15.56
C LEU A 206 -10.17 -3.25 -16.91
N ASN A 207 -9.76 -2.32 -17.77
CA ASN A 207 -9.24 -2.64 -19.11
C ASN A 207 -7.72 -2.53 -19.16
N GLY A 208 -7.10 -3.48 -19.87
CA GLY A 208 -5.68 -3.45 -20.17
C GLY A 208 -4.79 -3.93 -19.02
N VAL A 209 -3.54 -3.49 -19.09
CA VAL A 209 -2.47 -3.82 -18.15
C VAL A 209 -1.88 -2.51 -17.64
N SER A 210 -1.81 -2.35 -16.32
CA SER A 210 -1.30 -1.14 -15.67
C SER A 210 -0.92 -1.39 -14.22
N ASP A 211 -0.26 -0.42 -13.59
CA ASP A 211 0.02 -0.47 -12.15
C ASP A 211 -1.26 -0.32 -11.32
N ILE A 212 -1.25 -0.82 -10.08
CA ILE A 212 -2.46 -0.77 -9.23
C ILE A 212 -2.95 0.66 -8.99
N SER A 213 -2.03 1.63 -8.88
CA SER A 213 -2.34 3.04 -8.63
C SER A 213 -3.06 3.72 -9.80
N THR A 214 -2.90 3.21 -11.02
CA THR A 214 -3.54 3.74 -12.23
C THR A 214 -4.81 2.97 -12.61
N CYS A 215 -5.01 1.79 -12.02
CA CYS A 215 -6.20 0.97 -12.22
C CYS A 215 -7.48 1.58 -11.63
N PHE A 216 -7.36 2.62 -10.80
CA PHE A 216 -8.50 3.33 -10.27
C PHE A 216 -8.28 4.84 -10.28
N LYS A 217 -9.39 5.59 -10.27
CA LYS A 217 -9.39 7.05 -10.17
C LYS A 217 -10.39 7.48 -9.11
N LEU A 218 -9.98 8.38 -8.23
CA LEU A 218 -10.90 9.07 -7.33
C LEU A 218 -11.76 10.09 -8.10
N ILE A 219 -12.79 10.62 -7.44
CA ILE A 219 -13.70 11.61 -8.02
C ILE A 219 -12.97 12.83 -8.63
N HIS A 220 -11.86 13.25 -8.01
CA HIS A 220 -11.01 14.35 -8.46
C HIS A 220 -9.52 14.04 -8.21
N GLN A 221 -8.62 14.70 -8.94
CA GLN A 221 -7.18 14.46 -8.82
C GLN A 221 -6.65 14.85 -7.43
N ASP A 222 -7.13 15.93 -6.84
CA ASP A 222 -6.64 16.40 -5.53
C ASP A 222 -7.48 15.85 -4.36
N PHE A 223 -8.47 15.01 -4.65
CA PHE A 223 -9.43 14.53 -3.65
C PHE A 223 -8.75 13.80 -2.49
N GLY A 224 -7.82 12.90 -2.79
CA GLY A 224 -7.12 12.14 -1.75
C GLY A 224 -6.35 13.04 -0.80
N GLN A 225 -5.61 14.02 -1.34
CA GLN A 225 -4.84 14.98 -0.55
C GLN A 225 -5.75 15.81 0.36
N GLN A 226 -6.88 16.31 -0.18
CA GLN A 226 -7.85 17.08 0.60
C GLN A 226 -8.49 16.26 1.73
N MET A 227 -8.79 14.98 1.48
CA MET A 227 -9.32 14.06 2.49
C MET A 227 -8.36 13.83 3.66
N CYS A 228 -7.05 13.93 3.42
CA CYS A 228 -6.00 13.75 4.42
C CYS A 228 -5.59 15.06 5.13
N MET A 229 -6.15 16.20 4.74
CA MET A 229 -5.90 17.50 5.36
C MET A 229 -6.98 17.87 6.37
N ARG A 230 -6.64 18.80 7.27
CA ARG A 230 -7.61 19.41 8.16
C ARG A 230 -8.59 20.25 7.33
N GLN A 231 -9.87 19.95 7.49
CA GLN A 231 -10.99 20.73 6.97
C GLN A 231 -11.79 21.28 8.15
N GLU A 232 -12.40 22.46 8.02
CA GLU A 232 -13.38 22.93 9.00
C GLU A 232 -14.69 22.13 8.86
N SER A 233 -15.01 21.71 7.63
CA SER A 233 -16.13 20.84 7.31
C SER A 233 -15.80 19.93 6.13
N PRO A 234 -16.20 18.64 6.13
CA PRO A 234 -16.04 17.76 4.96
C PRO A 234 -16.71 18.28 3.67
N LEU A 235 -17.68 19.19 3.79
CA LEU A 235 -18.27 19.89 2.64
C LEU A 235 -17.27 20.78 1.90
N GLU A 236 -16.24 21.30 2.59
CA GLU A 236 -15.20 22.13 1.96
C GLU A 236 -14.44 21.35 0.90
N ILE A 237 -14.26 20.04 1.10
CA ILE A 237 -13.68 19.16 0.10
C ILE A 237 -14.51 19.26 -1.18
N ILE A 238 -15.83 19.08 -1.09
CA ILE A 238 -16.74 19.14 -2.25
C ILE A 238 -16.72 20.52 -2.89
N LEU A 239 -16.78 21.59 -2.10
CA LEU A 239 -16.74 22.96 -2.60
C LEU A 239 -15.44 23.26 -3.35
N HIS A 240 -14.30 22.77 -2.84
CA HIS A 240 -13.01 22.88 -3.50
C HIS A 240 -13.02 22.18 -4.86
N LEU A 241 -13.60 20.97 -4.95
CA LEU A 241 -13.71 20.24 -6.23
C LEU A 241 -14.64 20.93 -7.25
N MET A 242 -15.59 21.75 -6.80
CA MET A 242 -16.55 22.44 -7.67
C MET A 242 -16.07 23.84 -8.11
N GLY A 243 -15.05 24.38 -7.43
CA GLY A 243 -14.48 25.70 -7.70
C GLY A 243 -13.36 25.71 -8.75
N GLU A 244 -12.94 24.53 -9.21
CA GLU A 244 -11.95 24.30 -10.28
C GLU A 244 -12.63 23.91 -11.60
#